data_AF-A0A7G8GWT2-F1
#
_entry.id   AF-A0A7G8GWT2-F1
#
_cell.length_a   1.000
_cell.length_b   1.000
_cell.length_c   1.000
_cell.angle_alpha   90.00
_cell.angle_beta   90.00
_cell.angle_gamma   90.00
#
_symmetry.space_group_name_H-M   'P 1'
#
loop_
_entity.id
_entity.type
_entity.pdbx_description
1 polymer ?
#
loop_
_entity_poly.entity_id
_entity_poly.type
_entity_poly.pdbx_seq_one_letter_code
_entity_poly.pdbx_strand_id
1 'polypeptide(L)' 'MDDLLQQLDRDRSWLLQQIDRGRWPELRLDLAALERELGQLITRASELQDEAGR' A
#
# COMPACT_ATOMS: atom_id res chain seq x y z
N MET A 1 9.01 -9.74 9.33
CA MET A 1 7.65 -9.29 8.96
C MET A 1 7.70 -7.79 8.68
N ASP A 2 8.38 -7.01 9.50
CA ASP A 2 8.68 -5.58 9.25
C ASP A 2 9.24 -5.31 7.85
N ASP A 3 10.22 -6.10 7.40
CA ASP A 3 10.80 -5.95 6.05
C ASP A 3 9.77 -6.14 4.93
N LEU A 4 8.77 -7.01 5.13
CA LEU A 4 7.71 -7.24 4.15
C LEU A 4 6.71 -6.08 4.14
N LEU A 5 6.31 -5.57 5.31
CA LEU A 5 5.41 -4.41 5.39
C LEU A 5 6.05 -3.16 4.80
N GLN A 6 7.35 -2.95 5.06
CA GLN A 6 8.10 -1.83 4.46
C GLN A 6 8.22 -1.96 2.95
N GLN A 7 8.43 -3.18 2.43
CA GLN A 7 8.46 -3.41 0.99
C GLN A 7 7.09 -3.12 0.35
N LEU A 8 6.01 -3.63 0.95
CA LEU A 8 4.64 -3.37 0.48
C LEU A 8 4.27 -1.88 0.52
N ASP A 9 4.68 -1.16 1.54
CA ASP A 9 4.48 0.30 1.66
C ASP A 9 5.20 1.06 0.54
N ARG A 10 6.41 0.63 0.20
CA ARG A 10 7.23 1.20 -0.87
C ARG A 10 6.61 0.93 -2.25
N ASP A 11 6.14 -0.30 -2.48
CA ASP A 11 5.48 -0.70 -3.72
C ASP A 11 4.13 0.00 -3.90
N ARG A 12 3.33 0.12 -2.83
CA ARG A 12 2.10 0.91 -2.81
C ARG A 12 2.37 2.37 -3.19
N SER A 13 3.38 2.98 -2.57
CA SER A 13 3.76 4.36 -2.84
C SER A 13 4.26 4.56 -4.28
N TRP A 14 4.98 3.58 -4.82
CA TRP A 14 5.39 3.59 -6.22
C TRP A 14 4.19 3.51 -7.17
N LEU A 15 3.22 2.65 -6.88
CA LEU A 15 1.99 2.51 -7.67
C LEU A 15 1.23 3.84 -7.72
N LEU A 16 1.03 4.49 -6.57
CA LEU A 16 0.36 5.79 -6.48
C LEU A 16 1.05 6.84 -7.35
N GLN A 17 2.39 6.94 -7.27
CA GLN A 17 3.16 7.88 -8.09
C GLN A 17 3.02 7.61 -9.60
N GLN A 18 2.91 6.36 -10.02
CA GLN A 18 2.67 6.05 -11.43
C GLN A 18 1.28 6.47 -11.89
N ILE A 19 0.27 6.22 -11.05
CA ILE A 19 -1.12 6.65 -11.31
C ILE A 19 -1.19 8.18 -11.44
N ASP A 20 -0.53 8.91 -10.55
CA ASP A 20 -0.48 10.38 -10.57
C ASP A 20 0.19 10.93 -11.83
N ARG A 21 1.18 10.21 -12.37
CA ARG A 21 1.84 10.53 -13.66
C ARG A 21 0.99 10.17 -14.88
N GLY A 22 -0.22 9.64 -14.69
CA GLY A 22 -1.14 9.29 -15.78
C GLY A 22 -0.84 7.94 -16.43
N ARG A 23 -0.11 7.03 -15.77
CA ARG A 23 0.03 5.64 -16.23
C ARG A 23 -1.29 4.90 -16.09
N TRP A 24 -1.55 3.97 -17.02
CA TRP A 24 -2.73 3.09 -17.05
C TRP A 24 -4.05 3.85 -16.86
N PRO A 25 -4.37 4.82 -17.74
CA PRO A 25 -5.56 5.65 -17.59
C PRO A 25 -6.85 4.83 -17.58
N GLU A 26 -6.88 3.68 -18.26
CA GLU A 26 -8.04 2.77 -18.30
C GLU A 26 -8.30 2.08 -16.95
N LEU A 27 -7.27 1.93 -16.12
CA LEU A 27 -7.32 1.23 -14.82
C LEU A 27 -7.16 2.19 -13.63
N ARG A 28 -7.11 3.50 -13.86
CA ARG A 28 -6.78 4.51 -12.84
C ARG A 28 -7.60 4.36 -11.57
N LEU A 29 -8.92 4.20 -11.70
CA LEU A 29 -9.83 4.12 -10.57
C LEU A 29 -9.64 2.81 -9.78
N ASP A 30 -9.49 1.69 -10.48
CA ASP A 30 -9.28 0.38 -9.87
C ASP A 30 -7.94 0.32 -9.15
N LEU A 31 -6.88 0.85 -9.75
CA LEU A 31 -5.55 0.90 -9.15
C LEU A 31 -5.49 1.86 -7.95
N ALA A 32 -6.23 2.97 -7.99
CA ALA A 32 -6.34 3.87 -6.84
C ALA A 32 -7.13 3.24 -5.68
N ALA A 33 -8.17 2.45 -5.99
CA ALA A 33 -8.90 1.68 -4.98
C ALA A 33 -7.99 0.62 -4.35
N LEU A 34 -7.25 -0.13 -5.18
CA LEU A 34 -6.28 -1.13 -4.72
C LEU A 34 -5.19 -0.52 -3.83
N GLU A 35 -4.61 0.61 -4.24
CA GLU A 35 -3.62 1.36 -3.45
C GLU A 35 -4.17 1.69 -2.06
N ARG A 36 -5.40 2.20 -2.00
CA ARG A 36 -6.06 2.56 -0.75
C ARG A 36 -6.34 1.36 0.15
N GLU A 37 -6.76 0.24 -0.42
CA GLU A 37 -6.96 -1.02 0.30
C GLU A 37 -5.64 -1.56 0.88
N LEU A 38 -4.56 -1.51 0.09
CA LEU A 38 -3.22 -1.88 0.55
C LEU A 38 -2.76 -0.98 1.70
N GLY A 39 -3.03 0.33 1.63
CA GLY A 39 -2.74 1.26 2.72
C GLY A 39 -3.39 0.85 4.04
N GLN A 40 -4.68 0.52 4.00
CA GLN A 40 -5.43 0.07 5.19
C GLN A 40 -4.91 -1.26 5.74
N LEU A 41 -4.59 -2.21 4.86
CA LEU A 41 -4.03 -3.50 5.25
C LEU A 41 -2.69 -3.34 5.96
N ILE A 42 -1.79 -2.52 5.40
CA ILE A 42 -0.46 -2.26 5.98
C ILE A 42 -0.59 -1.64 7.37
N THR A 43 -1.42 -0.60 7.52
CA THR A 43 -1.67 0.03 8.83
C THR A 43 -2.14 -1.00 9.86
N ARG A 44 -3.15 -1.81 9.52
CA ARG A 44 -3.68 -2.82 10.42
C ARG A 44 -2.64 -3.89 10.78
N ALA A 45 -1.83 -4.32 9.81
CA ALA A 45 -0.78 -5.30 10.04
C ALA A 45 0.32 -4.75 10.96
N SER A 46 0.70 -3.47 10.80
CA SER A 46 1.64 -2.79 11.70
C SER A 46 1.11 -2.71 13.12
N GLU A 47 -0.16 -2.33 13.30
CA GLU A 47 -0.81 -2.29 14.62
C GLU A 47 -0.77 -3.66 15.31
N LEU A 48 -1.10 -4.73 14.58
CA LEU A 48 -1.07 -6.10 15.11
C LEU A 48 0.35 -6.55 15.50
N GLN A 49 1.38 -6.10 14.77
CA GLN A 49 2.77 -6.39 15.12
C GLN A 49 3.20 -5.66 16.40
N ASP A 50 2.83 -4.38 16.53
CA ASP A 50 3.12 -3.60 17.74
C ASP A 50 2.43 -4.19 18.97
N GLU A 51 1.21 -4.71 18.80
CA GLU A 51 0.47 -5.42 19.85
C GLU A 51 1.09 -6.77 20.21
N ALA A 52 1.54 -7.55 19.21
CA ALA A 52 2.18 -8.85 19.43
C ALA A 52 3.59 -8.76 20.02
N GLY A 53 4.25 -7.59 19.89
CA GLY A 53 5.57 -7.31 20.46
C GLY A 53 5.55 -6.77 21.90
N ARG A 54 4.37 -6.45 22.47
CA ARG A 54 4.19 -6.12 23.89
C ARG A 54 4.03 -7.37 24.75
#